data_AF-B0MZH1-F1
#
_entry.id   AF-B0MZH1-F1
#
_cell.length_a   1.000
_cell.length_b   1.000
_cell.length_c   1.000
_cell.angle_alpha   90.00
_cell.angle_beta   90.00
_cell.angle_gamma   90.00
#
_symmetry.space_group_name_H-M   'P 1'
#
loop_
_entity.id
_entity.type
_entity.pdbx_description
1 polymer ?
#
loop_
_entity_poly.entity_id
_entity_poly.type
_entity_poly.pdbx_seq_one_letter_code
_entity_poly.pdbx_strand_id
1 'polypeptide(L)'
;MTEEELKRQTEREIRWRIGFRLLPWGLLILIICIGLLKDCVRSRDPIDDSINRSQEVVRHLEVCDTTRNGFRVVYVTNNAVTTERLNEIRLRRPLNLAFCKLQDSAAFYFGGSLLQTDIYDFAAYARRFDVDDDVRMQNIFIFGTEKQKLYVGKNPRIANSASWINPATEQGVQYINADDIYFRIEKGERVYRYWKCHGNHSTSTADERFSHFSEDERLW
;
A
#
# COMPACT_ATOMS: atom_id res chain seq x y z
N MET A 1 3.69 -7.45 75.95
CA MET A 1 3.38 -8.24 74.76
C MET A 1 2.56 -9.42 75.20
N THR A 2 1.29 -9.46 74.82
CA THR A 2 0.33 -10.47 75.27
C THR A 2 0.45 -11.75 74.44
N GLU A 3 0.05 -12.89 74.99
CA GLU A 3 0.20 -14.21 74.35
C GLU A 3 -0.53 -14.28 72.99
N GLU A 4 -1.64 -13.56 72.86
CA GLU A 4 -2.39 -13.40 71.60
C GLU A 4 -1.65 -12.58 70.54
N GLU A 5 -0.90 -11.54 70.94
CA GLU A 5 -0.08 -10.74 70.03
C GLU A 5 1.10 -11.55 69.48
N LEU A 6 1.73 -12.36 70.34
CA LEU A 6 2.81 -13.26 69.93
C LEU A 6 2.28 -14.27 68.90
N LYS A 7 1.14 -14.93 69.19
CA LYS A 7 0.50 -15.89 68.26
C LYS A 7 0.20 -15.28 66.89
N ARG A 8 -0.34 -14.05 66.85
CA ARG A 8 -0.62 -13.33 65.60
C ARG A 8 0.64 -12.97 64.82
N GLN A 9 1.73 -12.62 65.49
CA GLN A 9 3.02 -12.38 64.84
C GLN A 9 3.59 -13.67 64.24
N THR A 10 3.57 -14.78 64.99
CA THR A 10 4.08 -16.07 64.50
C THR A 10 3.26 -16.59 63.32
N GLU A 11 1.93 -16.46 63.36
CA GLU A 11 1.06 -16.82 62.22
C GLU A 11 1.32 -15.96 60.98
N ARG A 12 1.57 -14.65 61.15
CA ARG A 12 1.97 -13.76 60.04
C ARG A 12 3.32 -14.15 59.45
N GLU A 13 4.32 -14.45 60.28
CA GLU A 13 5.63 -14.91 59.81
C GLU A 13 5.55 -16.25 59.07
N ILE A 14 4.77 -17.20 59.58
CA ILE A 14 4.57 -18.50 58.93
C ILE A 14 3.89 -18.32 57.58
N ARG A 15 2.83 -17.50 57.50
CA ARG A 15 2.17 -17.15 56.23
C ARG A 15 3.11 -16.49 55.23
N TRP A 16 3.95 -15.56 55.68
CA TRP A 16 4.95 -14.91 54.83
C TRP A 16 6.02 -15.89 54.33
N ARG A 17 6.49 -16.80 55.18
CA ARG A 17 7.46 -17.84 54.78
C ARG A 17 6.87 -18.84 53.79
N ILE A 18 5.60 -19.22 53.95
CA ILE A 18 4.88 -20.07 52.99
C ILE A 18 4.71 -19.34 51.66
N GLY A 19 4.28 -18.08 51.70
CA GLY A 19 4.16 -17.23 50.51
C GLY A 19 5.49 -17.10 49.74
N PHE A 20 6.59 -16.82 50.44
CA PHE A 20 7.93 -16.73 49.83
C PHE A 20 8.43 -18.04 49.24
N ARG A 21 8.04 -19.19 49.82
CA ARG A 21 8.38 -20.51 49.27
C ARG A 21 7.54 -20.89 48.05
N LEU A 22 6.32 -20.39 47.93
CA LEU A 22 5.42 -20.64 46.80
C LEU A 22 5.66 -19.68 45.63
N LEU A 23 6.22 -18.48 45.90
CA LEU A 23 6.53 -17.47 44.88
C LEU A 23 7.39 -18.00 43.70
N PRO A 24 8.48 -18.75 43.90
CA PRO A 24 9.31 -19.26 42.81
C PRO A 24 8.55 -20.28 41.95
N TRP A 25 7.70 -21.10 42.56
CA TRP A 25 6.85 -22.06 41.86
C TRP A 25 5.75 -21.37 41.06
N GLY A 26 5.15 -20.31 41.61
CA GLY A 26 4.19 -19.46 40.88
C GLY A 26 4.82 -18.79 39.66
N LEU A 27 6.06 -18.29 39.78
CA LEU A 27 6.82 -17.74 38.65
C LEU A 27 7.18 -18.80 37.60
N LEU A 28 7.56 -20.01 38.03
CA LEU A 28 7.83 -21.14 37.12
C LEU A 28 6.59 -21.54 36.33
N ILE A 29 5.44 -21.67 37.01
CA ILE A 29 4.16 -21.96 36.37
C ILE A 29 3.79 -20.84 35.40
N LEU A 30 3.98 -19.57 35.76
CA LEU A 30 3.71 -18.43 34.87
C LEU A 30 4.59 -18.49 33.60
N ILE A 31 5.88 -18.80 33.73
CA ILE A 31 6.79 -18.94 32.58
C ILE A 31 6.33 -20.08 31.67
N ILE A 32 5.95 -21.22 32.24
CA ILE A 32 5.42 -22.37 31.49
C ILE A 32 4.11 -21.99 30.80
N CYS A 33 3.19 -21.31 31.49
CA CYS A 33 1.94 -20.83 30.90
C CYS A 33 2.18 -19.85 29.75
N ILE A 34 3.13 -18.92 29.88
CA ILE A 34 3.51 -18.00 28.79
C ILE A 34 4.11 -18.79 27.62
N GLY A 35 4.94 -19.80 27.88
CA GLY A 35 5.51 -20.67 26.84
C GLY A 35 4.44 -21.45 26.08
N LEU A 36 3.52 -22.09 26.80
CA LEU A 36 2.41 -22.83 26.22
C LEU A 36 1.43 -21.91 25.48
N LEU A 37 1.12 -20.74 26.04
CA LEU A 37 0.31 -19.73 25.35
C LEU A 37 1.00 -19.21 24.09
N LYS A 38 2.31 -19.03 24.09
CA LYS A 38 3.08 -18.62 22.91
C LYS A 38 3.01 -19.68 21.80
N ASP A 39 3.08 -20.96 22.14
CA ASP A 39 2.96 -22.06 21.17
C ASP A 39 1.51 -22.27 20.70
N CYS A 40 0.50 -22.06 21.57
CA CYS A 40 -0.90 -22.05 21.15
C CYS A 40 -1.28 -20.82 20.29
N VAL A 41 -0.56 -19.70 20.43
CA VAL A 41 -0.73 -18.48 19.62
C VAL A 41 0.18 -18.48 18.38
N ARG A 42 1.02 -19.51 18.19
CA ARG A 42 1.93 -19.67 17.05
C ARG A 42 1.19 -20.14 15.80
N SER A 43 0.19 -19.36 15.40
CA SER A 43 -0.51 -19.45 14.11
C SER A 43 0.24 -18.68 13.01
N ARG A 44 1.50 -18.29 13.24
CA ARG A 44 2.26 -17.51 12.26
C ARG A 44 3.05 -18.47 11.39
N ASP A 45 2.80 -18.42 10.08
CA ASP A 45 3.53 -19.19 9.07
C ASP A 45 5.05 -18.99 9.28
N PRO A 46 5.86 -20.06 9.30
CA PRO A 46 7.31 -19.97 9.47
C PRO A 46 7.98 -18.97 8.52
N ILE A 47 7.45 -18.79 7.31
CA ILE A 47 7.98 -17.83 6.33
C ILE A 47 7.87 -16.38 6.80
N ASP A 48 6.94 -16.11 7.72
CA ASP A 48 6.75 -14.79 8.29
C ASP A 48 7.64 -14.59 9.52
N ASP A 49 8.29 -15.60 10.09
CA ASP A 49 9.00 -15.52 11.39
C ASP A 49 10.35 -14.75 11.31
N SER A 50 10.26 -13.46 11.01
CA SER A 50 11.35 -12.50 11.05
C SER A 50 10.88 -11.16 11.63
N ILE A 51 11.82 -10.47 12.28
CA ILE A 51 11.68 -9.11 12.81
C ILE A 51 11.79 -8.09 11.67
N ASN A 52 12.49 -8.44 10.59
CA ASN A 52 12.67 -7.57 9.44
C ASN A 52 11.49 -7.74 8.47
N ARG A 53 10.44 -6.94 8.66
CA ARG A 53 9.26 -6.90 7.79
C ARG A 53 8.96 -5.48 7.36
N SER A 54 8.59 -5.32 6.09
CA SER A 54 8.25 -4.02 5.49
C SER A 54 7.10 -4.19 4.50
N GLN A 55 6.38 -3.10 4.25
CA GLN A 55 5.43 -3.07 3.13
C GLN A 55 6.24 -2.96 1.83
N GLU A 56 6.01 -3.89 0.91
CA GLU A 56 6.88 -4.09 -0.24
C GLU A 56 6.15 -3.92 -1.56
N VAL A 57 6.87 -3.45 -2.58
CA VAL A 57 6.35 -3.38 -3.95
C VAL A 57 6.38 -4.77 -4.56
N VAL A 58 5.20 -5.30 -4.89
CA VAL A 58 5.04 -6.61 -5.54
C VAL A 58 5.41 -6.50 -7.01
N ARG A 59 4.86 -5.51 -7.73
CA ARG A 59 5.04 -5.35 -9.17
C ARG A 59 4.69 -3.94 -9.66
N HIS A 60 5.46 -3.45 -10.63
CA HIS A 60 5.04 -2.39 -11.54
C HIS A 60 4.48 -3.04 -12.80
N LEU A 61 3.18 -2.91 -13.04
CA LEU A 61 2.47 -3.50 -14.17
C LEU A 61 2.16 -2.43 -15.21
N GLU A 62 2.76 -2.52 -16.38
CA GLU A 62 2.42 -1.67 -17.53
C GLU A 62 1.22 -2.28 -18.28
N VAL A 63 0.12 -1.55 -18.36
CA VAL A 63 -1.10 -1.94 -19.07
C VAL A 63 -1.29 -0.95 -20.23
N CYS A 64 -0.91 -1.39 -21.43
CA CYS A 64 -0.79 -0.53 -22.61
C CYS A 64 -1.60 -1.07 -23.79
N ASP A 65 -2.04 -0.18 -24.66
CA ASP A 65 -2.52 -0.53 -25.98
C ASP A 65 -1.36 -0.80 -26.96
N THR A 66 -1.70 -1.09 -28.22
CA THR A 66 -0.73 -1.36 -29.29
C THR A 66 0.18 -0.17 -29.60
N THR A 67 -0.21 1.05 -29.20
CA THR A 67 0.59 2.29 -29.36
C THR A 67 1.49 2.57 -28.16
N ARG A 68 1.57 1.64 -27.20
CA ARG A 68 2.34 1.77 -25.94
C ARG A 68 1.84 2.91 -25.03
N ASN A 69 0.57 3.30 -25.18
CA ASN A 69 -0.10 4.26 -24.30
C ASN A 69 -1.05 3.51 -23.35
N GLY A 70 -1.17 3.98 -22.11
CA GLY A 70 -2.05 3.37 -21.13
C GLY A 70 -1.69 3.76 -19.70
N PHE A 71 -1.44 2.78 -18.84
CA PHE A 71 -1.29 3.00 -17.41
C PHE A 71 -0.18 2.13 -16.81
N ARG A 72 0.48 2.64 -15.77
CA ARG A 72 1.40 1.87 -14.93
C ARG A 72 0.77 1.72 -13.55
N VAL A 73 0.43 0.48 -13.20
CA VAL A 73 -0.17 0.12 -11.92
C VAL A 73 0.92 -0.38 -10.97
N VAL A 74 1.00 0.20 -9.78
CA VAL A 74 1.93 -0.21 -8.73
C VAL A 74 1.17 -1.07 -7.72
N TYR A 75 1.52 -2.35 -7.63
CA TYR A 75 0.98 -3.28 -6.65
C TYR A 75 1.92 -3.40 -5.45
N VAL A 76 1.36 -3.36 -4.25
CA VAL A 76 2.10 -3.49 -2.98
C VAL A 76 1.47 -4.56 -2.10
N THR A 77 2.21 -5.03 -1.12
CA THR A 77 1.66 -5.91 -0.08
C THR A 77 0.73 -5.12 0.86
N ASN A 78 -0.35 -5.74 1.31
CA ASN A 78 -1.28 -5.14 2.26
C ASN A 78 -0.66 -4.97 3.64
N ASN A 79 0.15 -5.96 4.06
CA ASN A 79 0.82 -5.99 5.34
C ASN A 79 2.34 -5.94 5.16
N ALA A 80 3.05 -5.69 6.26
CA ALA A 80 4.49 -5.83 6.31
C ALA A 80 4.88 -7.31 6.21
N VAL A 81 5.70 -7.66 5.22
CA VAL A 81 6.10 -9.04 4.91
C VAL A 81 7.61 -9.22 4.97
N THR A 82 8.04 -10.46 5.10
CA THR A 82 9.45 -10.84 4.91
C THR A 82 9.81 -10.88 3.43
N THR A 83 11.10 -10.89 3.11
CA THR A 83 11.59 -11.06 1.73
C THR A 83 11.13 -12.39 1.13
N GLU A 84 11.11 -13.45 1.94
CA GLU A 84 10.67 -14.79 1.54
C GLU A 84 9.19 -14.79 1.21
N ARG A 85 8.35 -14.16 2.05
CA ARG A 85 6.91 -14.00 1.78
C ARG A 85 6.66 -13.15 0.54
N LEU A 86 7.41 -12.08 0.32
CA LEU A 86 7.30 -11.28 -0.89
C LEU A 86 7.60 -12.10 -2.15
N ASN A 87 8.64 -12.94 -2.12
CA ASN A 87 8.99 -13.81 -3.24
C ASN A 87 7.92 -14.87 -3.49
N GLU A 88 7.33 -15.44 -2.44
CA GLU A 88 6.19 -16.35 -2.54
C GLU A 88 5.00 -15.66 -3.22
N ILE A 89 4.59 -14.48 -2.72
CA ILE A 89 3.48 -13.68 -3.29
C ILE A 89 3.72 -13.41 -4.78
N ARG A 90 4.93 -13.00 -5.17
CA ARG A 90 5.29 -12.71 -6.57
C ARG A 90 5.14 -13.94 -7.49
N LEU A 91 5.26 -15.14 -6.95
CA LEU A 91 5.17 -16.40 -7.70
C LEU A 91 3.77 -16.99 -7.72
N ARG A 92 2.80 -16.42 -6.98
CA ARG A 92 1.41 -16.93 -6.94
C ARG A 92 0.80 -16.94 -8.33
N ARG A 93 0.37 -18.14 -8.76
CA ARG A 93 -0.22 -18.34 -10.10
C ARG A 93 -1.51 -17.53 -10.32
N PRO A 94 -2.48 -17.47 -9.38
CA PRO A 94 -3.71 -16.69 -9.57
C PRO A 94 -3.42 -15.21 -9.83
N LEU A 95 -2.50 -14.62 -9.05
CA LEU A 95 -2.08 -13.23 -9.17
C LEU A 95 -1.44 -12.95 -10.54
N ASN A 96 -0.49 -13.79 -10.96
CA ASN A 96 0.16 -13.63 -12.26
C ASN A 96 -0.81 -13.78 -13.43
N LEU A 97 -1.76 -14.71 -13.35
CA LEU A 97 -2.82 -14.85 -14.36
C LEU A 97 -3.73 -13.62 -14.42
N ALA A 98 -4.07 -13.03 -13.28
CA ALA A 98 -4.88 -11.81 -13.24
C ALA A 98 -4.14 -10.63 -13.88
N PHE A 99 -2.84 -10.48 -13.62
CA PHE A 99 -2.00 -9.47 -14.26
C PHE A 99 -1.96 -9.61 -15.79
N CYS A 100 -1.71 -10.83 -16.30
CA CYS A 100 -1.74 -11.09 -17.74
C CYS A 100 -3.10 -10.74 -18.35
N LYS A 101 -4.20 -11.20 -17.72
CA LYS A 101 -5.54 -10.91 -18.22
C LYS A 101 -5.84 -9.41 -18.24
N LEU A 102 -5.43 -8.65 -17.21
CA LEU A 102 -5.59 -7.20 -17.20
C LEU A 102 -4.84 -6.55 -18.36
N GLN A 103 -3.58 -6.94 -18.60
CA GLN A 103 -2.78 -6.44 -19.71
C GLN A 103 -3.41 -6.75 -21.08
N ASP A 104 -3.85 -7.99 -21.28
CA ASP A 104 -4.36 -8.47 -22.57
C ASP A 104 -5.75 -7.92 -22.90
N SER A 105 -6.58 -7.68 -21.89
CA SER A 105 -8.00 -7.33 -22.09
C SER A 105 -8.30 -5.82 -22.02
N ALA A 106 -7.46 -5.02 -21.36
CA ALA A 106 -7.77 -3.61 -21.09
C ALA A 106 -7.99 -2.82 -22.38
N ALA A 107 -7.07 -2.90 -23.35
CA ALA A 107 -7.21 -2.15 -24.60
C ALA A 107 -8.53 -2.51 -25.32
N PHE A 108 -8.86 -3.80 -25.42
CA PHE A 108 -10.11 -4.25 -26.03
C PHE A 108 -11.35 -3.72 -25.29
N TYR A 109 -11.34 -3.78 -23.95
CA TYR A 109 -12.45 -3.27 -23.13
C TYR A 109 -12.73 -1.79 -23.37
N PHE A 110 -11.69 -0.98 -23.61
CA PHE A 110 -11.79 0.45 -23.89
C PHE A 110 -11.85 0.80 -25.39
N GLY A 111 -12.22 -0.15 -26.25
CA GLY A 111 -12.44 0.12 -27.69
C GLY A 111 -11.16 0.16 -28.54
N GLY A 112 -10.08 -0.46 -28.07
CA GLY A 112 -8.82 -0.67 -28.79
C GLY A 112 -7.71 0.34 -28.48
N SER A 113 -8.02 1.44 -27.78
CA SER A 113 -7.01 2.42 -27.35
C SER A 113 -7.20 2.83 -25.90
N LEU A 114 -6.08 3.03 -25.20
CA LEU A 114 -6.04 3.54 -23.83
C LEU A 114 -5.60 5.01 -23.77
N LEU A 115 -5.35 5.65 -24.91
CA LEU A 115 -4.82 7.02 -24.97
C LEU A 115 -5.76 8.02 -24.26
N GLN A 116 -7.04 8.00 -24.63
CA GLN A 116 -8.04 8.96 -24.13
C GLN A 116 -8.77 8.48 -22.86
N THR A 117 -8.59 7.21 -22.48
CA THR A 117 -9.23 6.59 -21.33
C THR A 117 -8.92 7.36 -20.04
N ASP A 118 -9.97 7.66 -19.28
CA ASP A 118 -9.87 8.30 -17.98
C ASP A 118 -9.29 7.32 -16.94
N ILE A 119 -8.47 7.85 -16.03
CA ILE A 119 -7.74 7.03 -15.05
C ILE A 119 -8.67 6.35 -14.03
N TYR A 120 -9.80 6.95 -13.69
CA TYR A 120 -10.79 6.34 -12.79
C TYR A 120 -11.60 5.26 -13.48
N ASP A 121 -11.93 5.44 -14.76
CA ASP A 121 -12.61 4.42 -15.53
C ASP A 121 -11.70 3.19 -15.73
N PHE A 122 -10.41 3.41 -15.96
CA PHE A 122 -9.41 2.35 -15.94
C PHE A 122 -9.28 1.70 -14.55
N ALA A 123 -9.24 2.48 -13.46
CA ALA A 123 -9.14 1.94 -12.11
C ALA A 123 -10.34 1.04 -11.75
N ALA A 124 -11.55 1.46 -12.10
CA ALA A 124 -12.77 0.68 -11.91
C ALA A 124 -12.71 -0.65 -12.68
N TYR A 125 -12.14 -0.65 -13.89
CA TYR A 125 -11.90 -1.87 -14.65
C TYR A 125 -10.83 -2.76 -13.99
N ALA A 126 -9.70 -2.18 -13.60
CA ALA A 126 -8.55 -2.89 -13.03
C ALA A 126 -8.91 -3.61 -11.72
N ARG A 127 -9.78 -3.04 -10.88
CA ARG A 127 -10.27 -3.66 -9.63
C ARG A 127 -10.94 -5.02 -9.83
N ARG A 128 -11.43 -5.32 -11.04
CA ARG A 128 -12.00 -6.65 -11.36
C ARG A 128 -10.95 -7.77 -11.36
N PHE A 129 -9.68 -7.40 -11.30
CA PHE A 129 -8.51 -8.29 -11.27
C PHE A 129 -7.81 -8.33 -9.91
N ASP A 130 -8.37 -7.68 -8.88
CA ASP A 130 -7.93 -7.86 -7.50
C ASP A 130 -8.38 -9.25 -7.02
N VAL A 131 -7.45 -10.21 -7.03
CA VAL A 131 -7.72 -11.63 -6.75
C VAL A 131 -6.95 -12.19 -5.55
N ASP A 132 -6.10 -11.37 -4.93
CA ASP A 132 -5.19 -11.79 -3.86
C ASP A 132 -5.32 -10.84 -2.66
N ASP A 133 -5.73 -11.38 -1.51
CA ASP A 133 -5.99 -10.61 -0.29
C ASP A 133 -4.72 -10.03 0.35
N ASP A 134 -3.52 -10.47 -0.06
CA ASP A 134 -2.25 -9.93 0.43
C ASP A 134 -1.72 -8.79 -0.44
N VAL A 135 -2.36 -8.49 -1.58
CA VAL A 135 -1.86 -7.54 -2.58
C VAL A 135 -2.94 -6.53 -2.94
N ARG A 136 -2.55 -5.27 -3.10
CA ARG A 136 -3.44 -4.22 -3.60
C ARG A 136 -2.75 -3.26 -4.55
N MET A 137 -3.52 -2.61 -5.41
CA MET A 137 -3.06 -1.42 -6.14
C MET A 137 -2.81 -0.26 -5.16
N GLN A 138 -1.59 0.28 -5.17
CA GLN A 138 -1.18 1.44 -4.38
C GLN A 138 -1.28 2.74 -5.19
N ASN A 139 -0.88 2.69 -6.45
CA ASN A 139 -0.93 3.84 -7.36
C ASN A 139 -1.22 3.37 -8.78
N ILE A 140 -1.91 4.22 -9.53
CA ILE A 140 -2.01 4.10 -10.98
C ILE A 140 -1.50 5.41 -11.56
N PHE A 141 -0.54 5.32 -12.49
CA PHE A 141 -0.01 6.45 -13.25
C PHE A 141 -0.47 6.32 -14.70
N ILE A 142 -0.70 7.44 -15.38
CA ILE A 142 -0.72 7.41 -16.85
C ILE A 142 0.66 7.00 -17.38
N PHE A 143 0.67 6.29 -18.49
CA PHE A 143 1.88 5.78 -19.11
C PHE A 143 1.83 5.92 -20.63
N GLY A 144 3.01 6.07 -21.24
CA GLY A 144 3.19 6.26 -22.66
C GLY A 144 3.38 7.72 -23.05
N THR A 145 4.26 7.95 -24.01
CA THR A 145 4.71 9.29 -24.42
C THR A 145 3.56 10.17 -24.90
N GLU A 146 2.63 9.64 -25.70
CA GLU A 146 1.53 10.43 -26.25
C GLU A 146 0.47 10.72 -25.19
N LYS A 147 0.18 9.75 -24.32
CA LYS A 147 -0.74 9.97 -23.19
C LYS A 147 -0.19 11.01 -22.22
N GLN A 148 1.10 10.97 -21.91
CA GLN A 148 1.74 11.99 -21.06
C GLN A 148 1.71 13.38 -21.70
N LYS A 149 1.87 13.49 -23.03
CA LYS A 149 1.75 14.77 -23.76
C LYS A 149 0.37 15.43 -23.61
N LEU A 150 -0.69 14.66 -23.32
CA LEU A 150 -2.01 15.24 -23.02
C LEU A 150 -1.99 16.12 -21.77
N TYR A 151 -1.04 15.92 -20.86
CA TYR A 151 -0.91 16.64 -19.59
C TYR A 151 0.21 17.68 -19.62
N VAL A 152 0.58 18.07 -20.83
CA VAL A 152 1.62 19.04 -21.10
C VAL A 152 1.03 20.08 -22.03
N GLY A 153 0.80 21.28 -21.48
CA GLY A 153 0.14 22.35 -22.20
C GLY A 153 0.08 23.62 -21.38
N LYS A 154 -0.26 24.73 -22.05
CA LYS A 154 -0.37 26.03 -21.42
C LYS A 154 -1.44 26.01 -20.33
N ASN A 155 -1.01 26.20 -19.09
CA ASN A 155 -1.94 26.36 -17.97
C ASN A 155 -2.20 27.85 -17.74
N PRO A 156 -3.46 28.33 -17.85
CA PRO A 156 -3.77 29.75 -17.66
C PRO A 156 -3.51 30.26 -16.24
N ARG A 157 -3.38 29.35 -15.27
CA ARG A 157 -3.15 29.68 -13.84
C ARG A 157 -1.67 29.68 -13.46
N ILE A 158 -0.78 29.21 -14.32
CA ILE A 158 0.66 29.09 -14.05
C ILE A 158 1.43 29.88 -15.11
N ALA A 159 2.13 30.94 -14.68
CA ALA A 159 3.06 31.63 -15.55
C ALA A 159 4.23 30.68 -15.90
N ASN A 160 4.71 30.72 -17.14
CA ASN A 160 5.79 29.85 -17.62
C ASN A 160 5.52 28.34 -17.38
N SER A 161 4.28 27.90 -17.58
CA SER A 161 3.88 26.50 -17.39
C SER A 161 4.74 25.54 -18.22
N ALA A 162 5.12 24.41 -17.63
CA ALA A 162 5.99 23.44 -18.26
C ALA A 162 5.43 22.88 -19.59
N SER A 163 6.32 22.75 -20.57
CA SER A 163 6.03 22.39 -21.96
C SER A 163 6.45 20.96 -22.35
N TRP A 164 6.99 20.22 -21.39
CA TRP A 164 7.37 18.81 -21.50
C TRP A 164 7.50 18.17 -20.12
N ILE A 165 7.46 16.83 -20.05
CA ILE A 165 7.68 16.05 -18.82
C ILE A 165 9.07 15.42 -18.91
N ASN A 166 9.87 15.54 -17.84
CA ASN A 166 11.14 14.84 -17.74
C ASN A 166 10.90 13.36 -17.41
N PRO A 167 11.31 12.40 -18.27
CA PRO A 167 11.09 10.98 -18.03
C PRO A 167 11.79 10.44 -16.77
N ALA A 168 12.89 11.07 -16.32
CA ALA A 168 13.62 10.64 -15.13
C ALA A 168 12.87 10.98 -13.82
N THR A 169 12.13 12.09 -13.80
CA THR A 169 11.44 12.57 -12.60
C THR A 169 9.94 12.34 -12.64
N GLU A 170 9.36 12.25 -13.84
CA GLU A 170 7.94 12.09 -14.13
C GLU A 170 7.06 13.19 -13.49
N GLN A 171 7.65 14.35 -13.18
CA GLN A 171 6.91 15.46 -12.59
C GLN A 171 5.79 15.92 -13.54
N GLY A 172 4.58 16.10 -13.01
CA GLY A 172 3.39 16.46 -13.77
C GLY A 172 2.59 15.28 -14.34
N VAL A 173 3.12 14.04 -14.27
CA VAL A 173 2.36 12.85 -14.69
C VAL A 173 1.11 12.69 -13.82
N GLN A 174 -0.05 12.52 -14.46
CA GLN A 174 -1.29 12.26 -13.74
C GLN A 174 -1.24 10.88 -13.06
N TYR A 175 -1.68 10.84 -11.81
CA TYR A 175 -1.80 9.60 -11.05
C TYR A 175 -2.98 9.65 -10.08
N ILE A 176 -3.34 8.48 -9.57
CA ILE A 176 -4.26 8.30 -8.45
C ILE A 176 -3.64 7.32 -7.44
N ASN A 177 -4.04 7.41 -6.18
CA ASN A 177 -3.53 6.56 -5.10
C ASN A 177 -4.58 5.52 -4.64
N ALA A 178 -4.22 4.67 -3.67
CA ALA A 178 -5.09 3.63 -3.14
C ALA A 178 -6.46 4.18 -2.66
N ASP A 179 -6.48 5.33 -1.99
CA ASP A 179 -7.74 5.90 -1.50
C ASP A 179 -8.65 6.30 -2.66
N ASP A 180 -8.07 6.90 -3.70
CA ASP A 180 -8.80 7.27 -4.91
C ASP A 180 -9.33 6.03 -5.65
N ILE A 181 -8.51 4.98 -5.76
CA ILE A 181 -8.83 3.71 -6.44
C ILE A 181 -9.98 2.98 -5.73
N TYR A 182 -9.94 2.87 -4.41
CA TYR A 182 -10.89 2.04 -3.67
C TYR A 182 -12.13 2.80 -3.20
N PHE A 183 -12.02 4.09 -2.90
CA PHE A 183 -13.06 4.85 -2.22
C PHE A 183 -13.61 6.06 -2.99
N ARG A 184 -13.01 6.49 -4.12
CA ARG A 184 -13.42 7.72 -4.83
C ARG A 184 -13.75 7.51 -6.32
N ILE A 185 -14.35 6.37 -6.65
CA ILE A 185 -14.66 6.03 -8.05
C ILE A 185 -15.83 6.86 -8.59
N GLU A 186 -16.78 7.23 -7.74
CA GLU A 186 -17.96 7.99 -8.13
C GLU A 186 -17.57 9.37 -8.65
N LYS A 187 -18.18 9.80 -9.77
CA LYS A 187 -17.76 11.03 -10.48
C LYS A 187 -17.72 12.28 -9.61
N GLY A 188 -18.58 12.38 -8.59
CA GLY A 188 -18.60 13.52 -7.65
C GLY A 188 -17.48 13.53 -6.62
N GLU A 189 -16.76 12.41 -6.46
CA GLU A 189 -15.73 12.23 -5.42
C GLU A 189 -14.31 12.17 -6.01
N ARG A 190 -14.19 12.11 -7.34
CA ARG A 190 -12.92 11.98 -8.05
C ARG A 190 -11.98 13.15 -7.77
N VAL A 191 -10.76 12.83 -7.40
CA VAL A 191 -9.65 13.78 -7.24
C VAL A 191 -8.49 13.34 -8.13
N TYR A 192 -8.24 14.10 -9.19
CA TYR A 192 -7.09 13.91 -10.06
C TYR A 192 -5.85 14.48 -9.39
N ARG A 193 -4.71 13.79 -9.50
CA ARG A 193 -3.45 14.20 -8.87
C ARG A 193 -2.32 14.25 -9.89
N TYR A 194 -1.36 15.13 -9.63
CA TYR A 194 -0.24 15.38 -10.51
C TYR A 194 1.07 15.18 -9.75
N TRP A 195 1.88 14.25 -10.24
CA TRP A 195 3.03 13.73 -9.53
C TRP A 195 4.09 14.81 -9.31
N LYS A 196 4.58 14.94 -8.07
CA LYS A 196 5.61 15.93 -7.67
C LYS A 196 5.27 17.39 -8.04
N CYS A 197 3.99 17.70 -8.17
CA CYS A 197 3.50 19.08 -8.26
C CYS A 197 3.14 19.58 -6.85
N HIS A 198 3.14 20.90 -6.66
CA HIS A 198 2.97 21.51 -5.34
C HIS A 198 1.72 22.38 -5.25
N GLY A 199 1.27 22.61 -4.01
CA GLY A 199 0.16 23.51 -3.69
C GLY A 199 -1.15 23.14 -4.40
N ASN A 200 -1.87 24.18 -4.80
CA ASN A 200 -3.19 24.06 -5.44
C ASN A 200 -3.16 23.46 -6.85
N HIS A 201 -1.96 23.23 -7.42
CA HIS A 201 -1.80 22.60 -8.74
C HIS A 201 -1.55 21.10 -8.63
N SER A 202 -1.31 20.57 -7.43
CA SER A 202 -1.06 19.14 -7.22
C SER A 202 -2.30 18.25 -7.39
N THR A 203 -3.50 18.83 -7.30
CA THR A 203 -4.78 18.11 -7.41
C THR A 203 -5.85 18.91 -8.15
N SER A 204 -6.85 18.22 -8.69
CA SER A 204 -8.01 18.81 -9.37
C SER A 204 -9.25 17.92 -9.21
N THR A 205 -10.45 18.49 -9.30
CA THR A 205 -11.72 17.75 -9.36
C THR A 205 -12.12 17.37 -10.79
N ALA A 206 -11.33 17.77 -11.79
CA ALA A 206 -11.52 17.46 -13.19
C ALA A 206 -10.23 16.93 -13.82
N ASP A 207 -10.37 16.16 -14.90
CA ASP A 207 -9.26 15.70 -15.73
C ASP A 207 -8.64 16.89 -16.49
N GLU A 208 -7.79 17.65 -15.81
CA GLU A 208 -7.11 18.81 -16.39
C GLU A 208 -5.93 18.34 -17.25
N ARG A 209 -6.05 18.59 -18.56
CA ARG A 209 -5.12 18.16 -19.62
C ARG A 209 -4.21 19.29 -20.06
N PHE A 210 -3.45 19.79 -19.10
CA PHE A 210 -2.43 20.82 -19.26
C PHE A 210 -1.40 20.67 -18.14
N SER A 211 -0.35 21.50 -18.13
CA SER A 211 0.73 21.36 -17.16
C SER A 211 0.35 21.83 -15.76
N HIS A 212 0.83 21.13 -14.74
CA HIS A 212 0.57 21.41 -13.31
C HIS A 212 1.79 21.93 -12.54
N PHE A 213 2.83 22.35 -13.26
CA PHE A 213 4.03 22.97 -12.73
C PHE A 213 4.62 23.97 -13.73
N SER A 214 5.44 24.91 -13.27
CA SER A 214 6.20 25.82 -14.15
C SER A 214 7.54 25.22 -14.59
N GLU A 215 8.15 25.76 -15.63
CA GLU A 215 9.53 25.39 -15.99
C GLU A 215 10.53 25.69 -14.86
N ASP A 216 10.25 26.69 -14.02
CA ASP A 216 11.11 27.09 -12.90
C ASP A 216 11.05 26.07 -11.74
N GLU A 217 9.95 25.33 -11.62
CA GLU A 217 9.73 24.27 -10.61
C GLU A 217 10.26 22.90 -11.07
N ARG A 218 10.83 22.82 -12.28
CA ARG A 218 11.18 21.54 -12.91
C ARG A 218 12.27 20.80 -12.15
N LEU A 219 12.01 19.53 -11.88
CA LEU A 219 12.96 18.58 -11.33
C LEU A 219 13.81 17.94 -12.43
N TRP A 220 15.11 17.82 -12.16
CA TRP A 220 16.13 17.29 -13.06
C TRP A 220 16.70 15.95 -12.56
#